data_AF-A0A933B0R7-F1
#
_entry.id   AF-A0A933B0R7-F1
#
_cell.length_a   1.000
_cell.length_b   1.000
_cell.length_c   1.000
_cell.angle_alpha   90.00
_cell.angle_beta   90.00
_cell.angle_gamma   90.00
#
_symmetry.space_group_name_H-M   'P 1'
#
loop_
_entity.id
_entity.type
_entity.pdbx_description
1 polymer ?
#
loop_
_entity_poly.entity_id
_entity_poly.type
_entity_poly.pdbx_seq_one_letter_code
_entity_poly.pdbx_strand_id
1 'polypeptide(L)'
;MAQETKEIEFEAALKRLETIVGDLEGGDLSLEEALKRYEEGVRMADVCSKRLSEAEKRVEVLMKTAQGKFKTEPFEGSGEEPPKGKKRR
;
A
#
# COMPACT_ATOMS: atom_id res chain seq x y z
N MET A 1 -1.74 -12.88 8.11
CA MET A 1 -3.05 -12.26 8.44
C MET A 1 -3.24 -10.88 7.80
N ALA A 2 -2.49 -9.83 8.13
CA ALA A 2 -2.74 -8.47 7.60
C ALA A 2 -2.50 -8.28 6.09
N GLN A 3 -1.72 -9.17 5.45
CA GLN A 3 -1.48 -9.16 4.01
C GLN A 3 -2.68 -9.76 3.26
N GLU A 4 -3.13 -10.91 3.75
CA GLU A 4 -4.25 -11.70 3.23
C GLU A 4 -5.57 -10.91 3.24
N THR A 5 -5.82 -10.13 4.31
CA THR A 5 -6.99 -9.25 4.37
C THR A 5 -6.96 -8.15 3.31
N LYS A 6 -5.77 -7.63 2.98
CA LYS A 6 -5.62 -6.58 1.95
C LYS A 6 -5.80 -7.13 0.55
N GLU A 7 -5.38 -8.38 0.31
CA GLU A 7 -5.62 -9.08 -0.96
C GLU A 7 -7.10 -9.35 -1.16
N ILE A 8 -7.80 -9.86 -0.13
CA ILE A 8 -9.25 -10.06 -0.18
C ILE A 8 -9.99 -8.74 -0.49
N GLU A 9 -9.56 -7.63 0.12
CA GLU A 9 -10.14 -6.31 -0.17
C GLU A 9 -9.88 -5.84 -1.60
N PHE A 10 -8.71 -6.12 -2.17
CA PHE A 10 -8.39 -5.78 -3.55
C PHE A 10 -9.26 -6.59 -4.53
N GLU A 11 -9.32 -7.91 -4.35
CA GLU A 11 -10.13 -8.78 -5.22
C GLU A 11 -11.61 -8.44 -5.14
N ALA A 12 -12.11 -8.14 -3.94
CA ALA A 12 -13.49 -7.69 -3.74
C ALA A 12 -13.77 -6.36 -4.45
N ALA A 13 -12.88 -5.37 -4.31
CA ALA A 13 -13.02 -4.08 -4.97
C ALA A 13 -12.96 -4.22 -6.51
N LEU A 14 -12.06 -5.05 -7.03
CA LEU A 14 -11.92 -5.31 -8.46
C LEU A 14 -13.19 -5.96 -9.02
N LYS A 15 -13.69 -7.02 -8.38
CA LYS A 15 -14.92 -7.71 -8.79
C LYS A 15 -16.13 -6.77 -8.76
N ARG A 16 -16.19 -5.88 -7.76
CA ARG A 16 -17.25 -4.88 -7.68
C ARG A 16 -17.16 -3.86 -8.81
N LEU A 17 -15.95 -3.40 -9.14
CA LEU A 17 -15.71 -2.50 -10.26
C LEU A 17 -16.13 -3.13 -11.59
N GLU A 18 -15.77 -4.39 -11.85
CA GLU A 18 -16.18 -5.12 -13.05
C GLU A 18 -17.71 -5.19 -13.18
N THR A 19 -18.40 -5.46 -12.06
CA THR A 19 -19.87 -5.48 -12.03
C THR A 19 -20.45 -4.11 -12.37
N ILE A 20 -19.88 -3.04 -11.82
CA ILE A 20 -20.32 -1.67 -12.08
C ILE A 20 -20.12 -1.29 -13.56
N VAL A 21 -18.98 -1.66 -14.15
CA VAL A 21 -18.71 -1.42 -15.57
C VAL A 21 -19.74 -2.16 -16.43
N GLY A 22 -20.00 -3.44 -16.13
CA GLY A 22 -21.02 -4.21 -16.85
C GLY A 22 -22.43 -3.59 -16.75
N ASP A 23 -22.81 -3.11 -15.56
CA ASP A 23 -24.11 -2.44 -15.36
C ASP A 23 -24.20 -1.11 -16.15
N LEU A 24 -23.09 -0.37 -16.26
CA LEU A 24 -23.03 0.88 -17.03
C LEU A 24 -23.04 0.63 -18.54
N GLU A 25 -22.38 -0.42 -19.02
CA GLU A 25 -22.35 -0.82 -20.43
C GLU A 25 -23.69 -1.40 -20.90
N GLY A 26 -24.45 -2.03 -19.99
CA GLY A 26 -25.77 -2.60 -20.30
C GLY A 26 -26.81 -1.57 -20.74
N GLY A 27 -26.72 -0.33 -20.26
CA GLY A 27 -27.59 0.77 -20.70
C GLY A 27 -29.03 0.75 -20.18
N ASP A 28 -29.40 -0.21 -19.33
CA ASP A 28 -30.73 -0.32 -18.72
C ASP A 28 -30.93 0.62 -17.49
N LEU A 29 -29.90 1.36 -17.10
CA LEU A 29 -29.93 2.24 -15.92
C LEU A 29 -30.56 3.60 -16.25
N SER A 30 -31.36 4.13 -15.33
CA SER A 30 -31.72 5.54 -15.37
C SER A 30 -30.49 6.44 -15.15
N LEU A 31 -30.58 7.71 -15.53
CA LEU A 31 -29.47 8.67 -15.36
C LEU A 31 -28.99 8.76 -13.91
N GLU A 32 -29.92 8.81 -12.94
CA GLU A 32 -29.56 8.88 -11.52
C GLU A 32 -28.85 7.60 -11.04
N GLU A 33 -29.28 6.44 -11.52
CA GLU A 33 -28.62 5.17 -11.19
C GLU A 33 -27.24 5.07 -11.84
N ALA A 34 -27.12 5.46 -13.11
CA ALA A 34 -25.84 5.50 -13.82
C ALA A 34 -24.83 6.40 -13.10
N LEU A 35 -25.26 7.58 -12.63
CA LEU A 35 -24.41 8.48 -11.84
C LEU A 35 -23.97 7.83 -10.51
N LYS A 36 -24.87 7.19 -9.78
CA LYS A 36 -24.53 6.47 -8.55
C LYS A 36 -23.54 5.33 -8.80
N ARG A 37 -23.75 4.54 -9.86
CA ARG A 37 -22.84 3.46 -10.26
C ARG A 37 -21.48 4.01 -10.65
N TYR A 38 -21.43 5.10 -11.40
CA TYR A 38 -20.17 5.76 -11.76
C TYR A 38 -19.39 6.23 -10.53
N GLU A 39 -20.03 6.92 -9.59
CA GLU A 39 -19.38 7.36 -8.35
C GLU A 39 -18.85 6.19 -7.50
N GLU A 40 -19.59 5.08 -7.46
CA GLU A 40 -19.14 3.86 -6.81
C GLU A 40 -17.93 3.26 -7.55
N GLY A 41 -17.97 3.21 -8.89
CA GLY A 41 -16.89 2.72 -9.72
C GLY A 41 -15.59 3.51 -9.54
N VAL A 42 -15.68 4.84 -9.50
CA VAL A 42 -14.53 5.71 -9.20
C VAL A 42 -13.92 5.39 -7.84
N ARG A 43 -14.75 5.15 -6.82
CA ARG A 43 -14.27 4.75 -5.48
C ARG A 43 -13.57 3.38 -5.51
N MET A 44 -14.13 2.40 -6.20
CA MET A 44 -13.50 1.08 -6.31
C MET A 44 -12.16 1.15 -7.08
N ALA A 45 -12.10 1.93 -8.15
CA ALA A 45 -10.87 2.14 -8.92
C ALA A 45 -9.76 2.79 -8.08
N ASP A 46 -10.10 3.76 -7.22
CA ASP A 46 -9.16 4.38 -6.29
C ASP A 46 -8.62 3.38 -5.25
N VAL A 47 -9.49 2.51 -4.71
CA VAL A 47 -9.07 1.42 -3.80
C VAL A 47 -8.08 0.48 -4.50
N CYS A 48 -8.38 0.04 -5.72
CA CYS A 48 -7.50 -0.82 -6.50
C CYS A 48 -6.15 -0.15 -6.76
N SER A 49 -6.15 1.11 -7.20
CA SER A 49 -4.93 1.89 -7.46
C SER A 49 -4.04 2.01 -6.22
N LYS A 50 -4.63 2.32 -5.06
CA LYS A 50 -3.91 2.40 -3.79
C LYS A 50 -3.25 1.07 -3.40
N ARG A 51 -3.95 -0.05 -3.59
CA ARG A 51 -3.42 -1.38 -3.30
C ARG A 51 -2.27 -1.76 -4.23
N LEU A 52 -2.38 -1.45 -5.52
CA LEU A 52 -1.29 -1.65 -6.49
C LEU A 52 -0.07 -0.80 -6.12
N SER A 53 -0.27 0.48 -5.81
CA SER A 53 0.81 1.37 -5.36
C SER A 53 1.52 0.88 -4.08
N GLU A 54 0.78 0.30 -3.12
CA GLU A 54 1.38 -0.32 -1.94
C GLU A 54 2.24 -1.54 -2.30
N ALA A 55 1.76 -2.37 -3.25
CA ALA A 55 2.49 -3.54 -3.72
C ALA A 55 3.77 -3.15 -4.47
N GLU A 56 3.70 -2.17 -5.38
CA GLU A 56 4.85 -1.66 -6.13
C GLU A 56 5.96 -1.15 -5.19
N LYS A 57 5.60 -0.35 -4.18
CA LYS A 57 6.57 0.14 -3.17
C LYS A 57 7.25 -0.99 -2.42
N ARG A 58 6.52 -2.05 -2.09
CA ARG A 58 7.08 -3.23 -1.42
C ARG A 58 8.07 -3.96 -2.32
N VAL A 59 7.73 -4.13 -3.60
CA VAL A 59 8.64 -4.71 -4.60
C VAL A 59 9.91 -3.87 -4.73
N GLU A 60 9.78 -2.55 -4.82
CA GLU A 60 10.93 -1.65 -4.93
C GLU A 60 11.89 -1.76 -3.74
N VAL A 61 11.35 -1.83 -2.51
CA VAL A 61 12.16 -2.05 -1.30
C VAL A 61 12.87 -3.40 -1.35
N LEU A 62 12.17 -4.47 -1.72
CA LEU A 62 12.76 -5.81 -1.84
C LEU A 62 13.89 -5.84 -2.88
N MET A 63 13.70 -5.22 -4.05
CA MET A 63 14.74 -5.14 -5.07
C MET A 63 15.96 -4.35 -4.60
N LYS A 64 15.77 -3.23 -3.89
CA LYS A 64 16.87 -2.46 -3.29
C LYS A 64 17.66 -3.27 -2.27
N THR A 65 16.99 -4.10 -1.46
CA THR A 65 17.65 -4.99 -0.49
C THR A 65 18.38 -6.15 -1.16
N ALA A 66 17.81 -6.75 -2.21
CA ALA A 66 18.41 -7.87 -2.93
C ALA A 66 19.68 -7.47 -3.71
N GLN A 67 19.77 -6.21 -4.16
CA GLN A 67 20.94 -5.66 -4.85
C GLN A 67 22.06 -5.17 -3.90
N GLY A 68 21.99 -5.50 -2.60
CA GLY A 68 23.08 -5.25 -1.66
C GLY A 68 23.29 -3.78 -1.26
N LYS A 69 22.35 -2.87 -1.57
CA LYS A 69 22.39 -1.50 -1.05
C LYS A 69 21.81 -1.50 0.37
N PHE A 70 22.70 -1.68 1.34
CA PHE A 70 22.38 -1.55 2.76
C PHE A 70 21.74 -0.20 3.06
N LYS A 71 20.57 -0.22 3.70
CA LYS A 71 19.97 0.97 4.31
C LYS A 71 20.52 1.07 5.73
N THR A 72 21.42 2.01 5.97
CA THR A 72 21.85 2.35 7.33
C THR A 72 20.69 3.09 8.02
N GLU A 73 20.15 2.53 9.09
CA GLU A 73 19.33 3.31 10.03
C GLU A 73 20.26 4.05 11.00
N PRO A 74 19.89 5.27 11.46
CA PRO A 74 20.62 5.96 12.50
C PRO A 74 20.64 5.10 13.77
N PHE A 75 21.84 4.73 14.22
CA PHE A 75 22.01 4.17 15.56
C PHE A 75 21.89 5.31 16.57
N GLU A 76 20.75 5.43 17.26
CA GLU A 76 20.64 6.24 18.48
C GLU A 76 21.40 5.54 19.62
N GLY A 77 22.73 5.57 19.51
CA GLY A 77 23.60 5.25 20.63
C GLY A 77 23.48 6.38 21.65
N SER A 78 22.68 6.17 22.69
CA SER A 78 22.80 6.94 23.93
C SER A 78 24.25 6.83 24.39
N GLY A 79 25.00 7.93 24.25
CA GLY A 79 26.40 8.02 24.62
C GLY A 79 26.55 7.77 26.11
N GLU A 80 26.94 6.55 26.47
CA GLU A 80 27.56 6.30 27.77
C GLU A 80 29.08 6.49 27.58
N GLU A 81 29.58 7.64 28.05
CA GLU A 81 31.01 7.93 28.08
C GLU A 81 31.76 6.85 28.89
N PRO A 82 32.86 6.26 28.38
CA PRO A 82 33.65 5.33 29.15
C PRO A 82 34.45 6.07 30.26
N PRO A 83 34.71 5.40 31.41
CA PRO A 83 35.19 6.04 32.63
C PRO A 83 36.64 6.53 32.52
N LYS A 84 36.89 7.80 32.93
CA LYS A 84 38.24 8.37 33.05
C LYS A 84 39.07 7.59 34.08
N GLY A 85 39.99 6.77 33.58
CA GLY A 85 40.96 6.02 34.38
C GLY A 85 41.93 6.92 35.15
N LYS A 86 42.04 6.66 36.46
CA LYS A 86 43.10 7.19 37.35
C LYS A 86 44.48 6.71 36.87
N LYS A 87 45.38 7.63 36.54
CA LYS A 87 46.85 7.45 36.64
C LYS A 87 47.30 8.45 37.71
N ARG A 88 47.56 8.11 38.98
CA ARG A 88 48.67 7.30 39.54
C ARG A 88 49.99 7.45 38.79
N ARG A 89 50.66 8.59 38.96
CA ARG A 89 52.02 8.75 39.52
C ARG A 89 52.56 10.14 39.20
#